data_AF-A0A2P2J684-F1
#
_entry.id   AF-A0A2P2J684-F1
#
_cell.length_a   1.000
_cell.length_b   1.000
_cell.length_c   1.000
_cell.angle_alpha   90.00
_cell.angle_beta   90.00
_cell.angle_gamma   90.00
#
_symmetry.space_group_name_H-M   'P 1'
#
loop_
_entity.id
_entity.type
_entity.pdbx_description
1 polymer ?
#
loop_
_entity_poly.entity_id
_entity_poly.type
_entity_poly.pdbx_seq_one_letter_code
_entity_poly.pdbx_strand_id
1 'polypeptide(L)'
;MVALKHDDKLQDGSECAFQCALLYTTLYGQRRIRVSTLSLPCTNNLSNLFRMADLDTQFVCFLKQAANEVPSTPPLHVREQVTNFCTNILLSYRKFCATVSSSGQLILPEALKLLPLYTIALIKSTGLRTDGRIDDRSFWINYASSVSAPLAIPLVYPRMIGIHDLDLQEGDGSLIPQTLPLASEYVSDDGIYLLENGQDCLIYVGSSVDSNLMHQLFGSSLLDEIPAQFVLQQFNNPLSKKLNDIVNEIRRQRCSYLRLKLCKKGDPSGMFFLSYLVEDKVPTGGLSYVEFLVHIHRQIQMKMSS
;
A
#
# COMPACT_ATOMS: atom_id res chain seq x y z
N MET A 1 -0.13 -18.61 -4.47
CA MET A 1 0.63 -17.86 -5.49
C MET A 1 1.05 -18.83 -6.57
N VAL A 2 0.89 -18.49 -7.85
CA VAL A 2 1.40 -19.31 -8.96
C VAL A 2 2.65 -18.63 -9.48
N ALA A 3 3.80 -19.31 -9.42
CA ALA A 3 5.06 -18.83 -9.96
C ALA A 3 5.39 -19.65 -11.20
N LEU A 4 5.82 -18.95 -12.26
CA LEU A 4 6.11 -19.54 -13.55
C LEU A 4 7.62 -19.50 -13.81
N LYS A 5 8.10 -20.48 -14.55
CA LYS A 5 9.48 -20.55 -15.06
C LYS A 5 9.42 -20.88 -16.55
N HIS A 6 10.48 -20.52 -17.27
CA HIS A 6 10.62 -20.92 -18.67
C HIS A 6 10.99 -22.40 -18.73
N ASP A 7 10.22 -23.16 -19.51
CA ASP A 7 10.54 -24.55 -19.86
C ASP A 7 11.33 -24.61 -21.18
N ASP A 8 10.93 -23.80 -22.16
CA ASP A 8 11.62 -23.60 -23.43
C ASP A 8 11.59 -22.12 -23.86
N LYS A 9 12.27 -21.79 -24.96
CA LYS A 9 12.31 -20.45 -25.55
C LYS A 9 10.96 -20.09 -26.16
N LEU A 10 10.46 -18.91 -25.78
CA LEU A 10 9.29 -18.30 -26.39
C LEU A 10 9.74 -17.48 -27.61
N GLN A 11 9.01 -17.58 -28.72
CA GLN A 11 9.36 -16.85 -29.94
C GLN A 11 8.98 -15.37 -29.80
N ASP A 12 9.87 -14.48 -30.24
CA ASP A 12 9.62 -13.04 -30.23
C ASP A 12 8.41 -12.68 -31.14
N GLY A 13 7.50 -11.86 -30.63
CA GLY A 13 6.26 -11.50 -31.32
C GLY A 13 5.17 -12.58 -31.31
N SER A 14 5.44 -13.78 -30.78
CA SER A 14 4.40 -14.81 -30.57
C SER A 14 3.54 -14.50 -29.35
N GLU A 15 2.37 -15.12 -29.27
CA GLU A 15 1.50 -15.05 -28.10
C GLU A 15 1.75 -16.22 -27.15
N CYS A 16 1.85 -15.92 -25.86
CA CYS A 16 1.85 -16.91 -24.79
C CYS A 16 0.51 -16.85 -24.05
N ALA A 17 -0.21 -17.97 -24.07
CA ALA A 17 -1.53 -18.07 -23.46
C ALA A 17 -1.47 -18.76 -22.07
N PHE A 18 -2.16 -18.16 -21.11
CA PHE A 18 -2.41 -18.69 -19.78
C PHE A 18 -3.88 -19.05 -19.66
N GLN A 19 -4.17 -20.28 -19.26
CA GLN A 19 -5.54 -20.71 -19.00
C GLN A 19 -5.67 -21.23 -17.57
N CYS A 20 -6.62 -20.66 -16.83
CA CYS A 20 -7.04 -21.14 -15.52
C CYS A 20 -8.41 -21.80 -15.64
N ALA A 21 -8.53 -23.06 -15.23
CA ALA A 21 -9.78 -23.79 -15.19
C ALA A 21 -10.15 -24.13 -13.73
N LEU A 22 -11.21 -23.51 -13.23
CA LEU A 22 -11.75 -23.77 -11.90
C LEU A 22 -12.98 -24.67 -12.00
N LEU A 23 -12.83 -25.92 -11.56
CA LEU A 23 -13.91 -26.88 -11.43
C LEU A 23 -14.54 -26.75 -10.04
N TYR A 24 -15.84 -26.47 -9.97
CA TYR A 24 -16.55 -26.29 -8.71
C TYR A 24 -17.99 -26.79 -8.78
N THR A 25 -18.63 -26.90 -7.61
CA THR A 25 -20.04 -27.26 -7.48
C THR A 25 -20.79 -26.03 -6.98
N THR A 26 -21.89 -25.67 -7.65
CA THR A 26 -22.73 -24.54 -7.26
C THR A 26 -23.60 -24.89 -6.06
N LEU A 27 -24.21 -23.86 -5.44
CA LEU A 27 -25.21 -24.03 -4.37
C LEU A 27 -26.41 -24.91 -4.79
N TYR A 28 -26.67 -25.03 -6.10
CA TYR A 28 -27.72 -25.87 -6.67
C TYR A 28 -27.26 -27.29 -7.03
N GLY A 29 -26.08 -27.72 -6.56
CA GLY A 29 -25.54 -29.05 -6.83
C GLY A 29 -25.00 -29.26 -8.26
N GLN A 30 -24.98 -28.22 -9.09
CA GLN A 30 -24.47 -28.34 -10.47
C GLN A 30 -22.95 -28.29 -10.49
N ARG A 31 -22.33 -29.27 -11.17
CA ARG A 31 -20.90 -29.25 -11.48
C ARG A 31 -20.64 -28.27 -12.64
N ARG A 32 -19.82 -27.26 -12.42
CA ARG A 32 -19.47 -26.25 -13.43
C ARG A 32 -17.96 -26.07 -13.53
N ILE A 33 -17.50 -25.68 -14.71
CA ILE A 33 -16.12 -25.26 -14.96
C ILE A 33 -16.14 -23.78 -15.33
N ARG A 34 -15.38 -22.95 -14.61
CA ARG A 34 -15.10 -21.56 -15.00
C ARG A 34 -13.71 -21.54 -15.63
N VAL A 35 -13.64 -21.06 -16.87
CA VAL A 35 -12.38 -20.92 -17.62
C VAL A 35 -12.06 -19.44 -17.77
N SER A 36 -10.82 -19.06 -17.46
CA SER A 36 -10.27 -17.73 -17.71
C SER A 36 -9.01 -17.87 -18.54
N THR A 37 -8.98 -17.19 -19.69
CA THR A 37 -7.87 -17.25 -20.64
C THR A 37 -7.28 -15.85 -20.78
N LEU A 38 -5.95 -15.76 -20.70
CA LEU A 38 -5.18 -14.53 -20.89
C LEU A 38 -4.11 -14.82 -21.94
N SER A 39 -4.02 -14.01 -22.99
CA SER A 39 -2.95 -14.08 -23.99
C SER A 39 -2.05 -12.86 -23.85
N LEU A 40 -0.73 -13.07 -23.78
CA LEU A 40 0.26 -12.00 -23.65
C LEU A 40 1.31 -12.11 -24.77
N PRO A 41 1.74 -10.99 -25.37
CA PRO A 41 2.79 -11.01 -26.38
C PRO A 41 4.16 -11.31 -25.75
N CYS A 42 4.98 -12.07 -26.46
CA CYS A 42 6.35 -12.37 -26.07
C CYS A 42 7.32 -11.37 -26.70
N THR A 43 8.31 -10.93 -25.93
CA THR A 43 9.33 -9.96 -26.37
C THR A 43 10.73 -10.42 -25.96
N ASN A 44 11.71 -10.29 -26.86
CA ASN A 44 13.14 -10.41 -26.53
C ASN A 44 13.75 -9.07 -26.04
N ASN A 45 13.01 -7.97 -26.18
CA ASN A 45 13.45 -6.62 -25.82
C ASN A 45 13.09 -6.30 -24.37
N LEU A 46 14.12 -6.10 -23.53
CA LEU A 46 13.97 -5.77 -22.11
C LEU A 46 13.26 -4.43 -21.87
N SER A 47 13.45 -3.42 -22.74
CA SER A 47 12.78 -2.13 -22.61
C SER A 47 11.26 -2.26 -22.75
N ASN A 48 10.79 -3.16 -23.61
CA ASN A 48 9.37 -3.47 -23.73
C ASN A 48 8.85 -4.19 -22.47
N LEU A 49 9.64 -5.11 -21.91
CA LEU A 49 9.29 -5.81 -20.66
C LEU A 49 9.09 -4.83 -19.50
N PHE A 50 10.01 -3.88 -19.31
CA PHE A 50 9.88 -2.86 -18.26
C PHE A 50 8.71 -1.89 -18.51
N ARG A 51 8.40 -1.59 -19.78
CA ARG A 51 7.26 -0.74 -20.13
C ARG A 51 5.92 -1.41 -19.83
N MET A 52 5.84 -2.73 -20.01
CA MET A 52 4.64 -3.53 -19.79
C MET A 52 4.53 -4.09 -18.36
N ALA A 53 5.47 -3.75 -17.48
CA ALA A 53 5.47 -4.24 -16.11
C ALA A 53 4.24 -3.70 -15.34
N ASP A 54 3.52 -4.60 -14.67
CA ASP A 54 2.42 -4.24 -13.78
C ASP A 54 2.95 -4.18 -12.34
N LEU A 55 3.06 -2.97 -11.80
CA LEU A 55 3.63 -2.74 -10.47
C LEU A 55 2.83 -3.44 -9.37
N ASP A 56 1.50 -3.35 -9.41
CA ASP A 56 0.64 -3.86 -8.35
C ASP A 56 0.75 -5.39 -8.26
N THR A 57 0.70 -6.05 -9.41
CA THR A 57 0.84 -7.51 -9.52
C THR A 57 2.22 -7.97 -9.07
N GLN A 58 3.27 -7.27 -9.50
CA GLN A 58 4.64 -7.58 -9.08
C GLN A 58 4.79 -7.40 -7.56
N PHE A 59 4.26 -6.32 -7.02
CA PHE A 59 4.30 -6.05 -5.59
C PHE A 59 3.54 -7.10 -4.77
N VAL A 60 2.36 -7.53 -5.22
CA VAL A 60 1.57 -8.60 -4.57
C VAL A 60 2.34 -9.91 -4.52
N CYS A 61 3.10 -10.22 -5.58
CA CYS A 61 3.97 -11.39 -5.60
C CYS A 61 5.02 -11.30 -4.48
N PHE A 62 5.68 -10.14 -4.35
CA PHE A 62 6.67 -9.90 -3.29
C PHE A 62 6.07 -9.92 -1.89
N LEU A 63 4.90 -9.31 -1.71
CA LEU A 63 4.15 -9.35 -0.46
C LEU A 63 3.87 -10.79 -0.02
N LYS A 64 3.40 -11.63 -0.95
CA LYS A 64 3.09 -13.04 -0.68
C LYS A 64 4.34 -13.89 -0.42
N GLN A 65 5.43 -13.63 -1.13
CA GLN A 65 6.71 -14.28 -0.89
C GLN A 65 7.24 -13.94 0.51
N ALA A 66 7.30 -12.65 0.84
CA ALA A 66 7.72 -12.19 2.15
C ALA A 66 6.85 -12.79 3.27
N ALA A 67 5.52 -12.79 3.12
CA ALA A 67 4.61 -13.39 4.10
C ALA A 67 4.88 -14.88 4.33
N ASN A 68 5.20 -15.63 3.27
CA ASN A 68 5.49 -17.07 3.38
C ASN A 68 6.87 -17.36 3.99
N GLU A 69 7.84 -16.44 3.90
CA GLU A 69 9.20 -16.61 4.43
C GLU A 69 9.31 -16.22 5.91
N VAL A 70 8.50 -15.27 6.39
CA VAL A 70 8.52 -14.77 7.78
C VAL A 70 8.44 -15.88 8.84
N PRO A 71 7.63 -16.95 8.69
CA PRO A 71 7.61 -18.05 9.67
C PRO A 71 8.93 -18.83 9.79
N SER A 72 9.73 -18.88 8.72
CA SER A 72 10.95 -19.69 8.64
C SER A 72 12.25 -18.88 8.67
N THR A 73 12.16 -17.56 8.55
CA THR A 73 13.33 -16.69 8.34
C THR A 73 13.22 -15.45 9.22
N PRO A 74 14.30 -15.02 9.90
CA PRO A 74 14.27 -13.81 10.70
C PRO A 74 13.81 -12.59 9.87
N PRO A 75 12.88 -11.74 10.38
CA PRO A 75 12.33 -10.62 9.60
C PRO A 75 13.38 -9.69 9.00
N LEU A 76 14.53 -9.51 9.66
CA LEU A 76 15.64 -8.72 9.12
C LEU A 76 16.19 -9.29 7.81
N HIS A 77 16.31 -10.61 7.69
CA HIS A 77 16.77 -11.26 6.45
C HIS A 77 15.72 -11.11 5.34
N VAL A 78 14.43 -11.23 5.68
CA VAL A 78 13.33 -10.99 4.73
C VAL A 78 13.35 -9.54 4.23
N ARG A 79 13.60 -8.56 5.12
CA ARG A 79 13.76 -7.14 4.73
C ARG A 79 14.92 -6.94 3.75
N GLU A 80 16.05 -7.58 4.00
CA GLU A 80 17.21 -7.55 3.10
C GLU A 80 16.90 -8.19 1.74
N GLN A 81 16.18 -9.32 1.72
CA GLN A 81 15.75 -9.97 0.49
C GLN A 81 14.84 -9.06 -0.34
N VAL A 82 13.79 -8.49 0.26
CA VAL A 82 12.87 -7.56 -0.41
C VAL A 82 13.64 -6.33 -0.94
N THR A 83 14.56 -5.78 -0.15
CA THR A 83 15.43 -4.66 -0.57
C THR A 83 16.30 -5.06 -1.78
N ASN A 84 16.92 -6.24 -1.72
CA ASN A 84 17.76 -6.77 -2.79
C ASN A 84 16.97 -7.00 -4.09
N PHE A 85 15.73 -7.49 -4.00
CA PHE A 85 14.85 -7.62 -5.17
C PHE A 85 14.60 -6.26 -5.85
N CYS A 86 14.21 -5.25 -5.08
CA CYS A 86 14.03 -3.88 -5.59
C CYS A 86 15.32 -3.37 -6.25
N THR A 87 16.47 -3.49 -5.56
CA THR A 87 17.79 -3.09 -6.09
C THR A 87 18.11 -3.79 -7.40
N ASN A 88 17.89 -5.10 -7.50
CA ASN A 88 18.24 -5.89 -8.68
C ASN A 88 17.36 -5.55 -9.90
N ILE A 89 16.07 -5.27 -9.69
CA ILE A 89 15.16 -4.85 -10.77
C ILE A 89 15.63 -3.52 -11.36
N LEU A 90 15.91 -2.54 -10.50
CA LEU A 90 16.36 -1.21 -10.92
C LEU A 90 17.77 -1.25 -11.53
N LEU A 91 18.66 -2.10 -10.99
CA LEU A 91 19.98 -2.36 -11.57
C LEU A 91 19.86 -2.92 -12.99
N SER A 92 18.98 -3.91 -13.23
CA SER A 92 18.75 -4.46 -14.56
C SER A 92 18.22 -3.40 -15.53
N TYR A 93 17.27 -2.56 -15.09
CA TYR A 93 16.79 -1.46 -15.90
C TYR A 93 17.91 -0.48 -16.27
N ARG A 94 18.74 -0.10 -15.29
CA ARG A 94 19.88 0.80 -15.48
C ARG A 94 20.92 0.22 -16.44
N LYS A 95 21.24 -1.08 -16.35
CA LYS A 95 22.25 -1.74 -17.19
C LYS A 95 21.78 -1.94 -18.64
N PHE A 96 20.52 -2.28 -18.85
CA PHE A 96 20.05 -2.78 -20.15
C PHE A 96 19.07 -1.87 -20.89
N CYS A 97 18.42 -0.92 -20.22
CA CYS A 97 17.35 -0.10 -20.81
C CYS A 97 17.62 1.40 -20.74
N ALA A 98 18.32 1.87 -19.70
CA ALA A 98 18.58 3.29 -19.53
C ALA A 98 19.54 3.82 -20.61
N THR A 99 19.19 4.93 -21.23
CA THR A 99 20.09 5.68 -22.13
C THR A 99 21.29 6.21 -21.35
N VAL A 100 22.38 6.52 -22.06
CA VAL A 100 23.60 7.10 -21.46
C VAL A 100 23.22 8.29 -20.59
N SER A 101 23.44 8.14 -19.30
CA SER A 101 22.98 9.06 -18.25
C SER A 101 24.05 9.12 -17.18
N SER A 102 24.13 10.24 -16.46
CA SER A 102 25.19 10.42 -15.47
C SER A 102 25.09 9.35 -14.37
N SER A 103 26.23 8.93 -13.85
CA SER A 103 26.31 7.90 -12.81
C SER A 103 25.65 8.35 -11.50
N GLY A 104 25.59 9.66 -11.24
CA GLY A 104 24.95 10.24 -10.05
C GLY A 104 23.42 10.26 -10.07
N GLN A 105 22.77 9.83 -11.15
CA GLN A 105 21.31 9.80 -11.25
C GLN A 105 20.75 8.40 -10.98
N LEU A 106 19.73 8.31 -10.12
CA LEU A 106 18.88 7.14 -10.00
C LEU A 106 17.80 7.20 -11.08
N ILE A 107 17.79 6.23 -12.00
CA ILE A 107 16.79 6.14 -13.07
C ILE A 107 15.82 5.01 -12.74
N LEU A 108 14.53 5.34 -12.79
CA LEU A 108 13.44 4.41 -12.56
C LEU A 108 12.67 4.20 -13.88
N PRO A 109 12.15 2.98 -14.15
CA PRO A 109 11.16 2.78 -15.20
C PRO A 109 9.85 3.47 -14.81
N GLU A 110 9.16 4.10 -15.75
CA GLU A 110 7.88 4.78 -15.48
C GLU A 110 6.86 3.84 -14.83
N ALA A 111 6.73 2.61 -15.33
CA ALA A 111 5.83 1.59 -14.81
C ALA A 111 6.14 1.17 -13.36
N LEU A 112 7.40 1.33 -12.91
CA LEU A 112 7.87 0.89 -11.59
C LEU A 112 8.37 2.06 -10.73
N LYS A 113 7.97 3.30 -11.03
CA LYS A 113 8.44 4.49 -10.30
C LYS A 113 8.11 4.47 -8.80
N LEU A 114 7.01 3.81 -8.42
CA LEU A 114 6.60 3.64 -7.02
C LEU A 114 7.11 2.34 -6.38
N LEU A 115 7.87 1.50 -7.11
CA LEU A 115 8.42 0.26 -6.55
C LEU A 115 9.29 0.50 -5.30
N PRO A 116 10.19 1.49 -5.24
CA PRO A 116 10.94 1.77 -4.03
C PRO A 116 10.05 2.19 -2.85
N LEU A 117 8.99 2.97 -3.13
CA LEU A 117 8.04 3.43 -2.12
C LEU A 117 7.27 2.26 -1.50
N TYR A 118 6.72 1.37 -2.34
CA TYR A 118 6.02 0.19 -1.84
C TYR A 118 6.96 -0.79 -1.12
N THR A 119 8.22 -0.85 -1.56
CA THR A 119 9.25 -1.66 -0.89
C THR A 119 9.51 -1.19 0.53
N ILE A 120 9.74 0.12 0.75
CA ILE A 120 9.95 0.65 2.10
C ILE A 120 8.68 0.54 2.96
N ALA A 121 7.51 0.73 2.37
CA ALA A 121 6.23 0.56 3.04
C ALA A 121 6.03 -0.88 3.54
N LEU A 122 6.35 -1.88 2.71
CA LEU A 122 6.35 -3.29 3.11
C LEU A 122 7.33 -3.57 4.26
N ILE A 123 8.54 -3.03 4.18
CA ILE A 123 9.58 -3.17 5.22
C ILE A 123 9.11 -2.60 6.57
N LYS A 124 8.36 -1.50 6.56
CA LYS A 124 7.82 -0.84 7.76
C LYS A 124 6.49 -1.42 8.24
N SER A 125 5.84 -2.26 7.42
CA SER A 125 4.56 -2.86 7.75
C SER A 125 4.64 -3.81 8.97
N THR A 126 3.48 -4.07 9.58
CA THR A 126 3.31 -4.99 10.72
C THR A 126 3.95 -6.37 10.49
N GLY A 127 3.99 -6.85 9.24
CA GLY A 127 4.59 -8.12 8.88
C GLY A 127 6.10 -8.18 9.12
N LEU A 128 6.83 -7.11 8.77
CA LEU A 128 8.30 -7.11 8.71
C LEU A 128 8.97 -6.22 9.76
N ARG A 129 8.23 -5.32 10.42
CA ARG A 129 8.75 -4.51 11.53
C ARG A 129 9.15 -5.39 12.71
N THR A 130 10.21 -5.01 13.42
CA THR A 130 10.80 -5.80 14.51
C THR A 130 10.04 -5.68 15.83
N ASP A 131 9.31 -4.59 16.02
CA ASP A 131 8.57 -4.20 17.24
C ASP A 131 7.05 -4.52 17.15
N GLY A 132 6.67 -5.50 16.34
CA GLY A 132 5.28 -5.95 16.18
C GLY A 132 4.88 -7.01 17.20
N ARG A 133 3.60 -7.01 17.60
CA ARG A 133 3.02 -8.14 18.36
C ARG A 133 2.97 -9.38 17.47
N ILE A 134 3.21 -10.55 18.06
CA ILE A 134 3.22 -11.82 17.33
C ILE A 134 1.85 -12.11 16.72
N ASP A 135 0.76 -11.83 17.45
CA ASP A 135 -0.61 -12.03 16.96
C ASP A 135 -0.91 -11.17 15.74
N ASP A 136 -0.53 -9.89 15.78
CA ASP A 136 -0.75 -8.95 14.66
C ASP A 136 0.06 -9.38 13.43
N ARG A 137 1.30 -9.87 13.63
CA ARG A 137 2.12 -10.42 12.56
C ARG A 137 1.52 -11.69 11.99
N SER A 138 1.07 -12.61 12.83
CA SER A 138 0.40 -13.85 12.42
C SER A 138 -0.85 -13.56 11.58
N PHE A 139 -1.67 -12.61 12.04
CA PHE A 139 -2.83 -12.15 11.29
C PHE A 139 -2.43 -11.54 9.94
N TRP A 140 -1.40 -10.68 9.92
CA TRP A 140 -0.88 -10.07 8.70
C TRP A 140 -0.41 -11.12 7.68
N ILE A 141 0.32 -12.16 8.11
CA ILE A 141 0.80 -13.24 7.24
C ILE A 141 -0.39 -13.95 6.59
N ASN A 142 -1.36 -14.37 7.39
CA ASN A 142 -2.56 -15.07 6.89
C ASN A 142 -3.35 -14.22 5.89
N TYR A 143 -3.48 -12.92 6.17
CA TYR A 143 -4.17 -12.00 5.26
C TYR A 143 -3.39 -11.78 3.96
N ALA A 144 -2.08 -11.49 4.05
CA ALA A 144 -1.21 -11.25 2.92
C ALA A 144 -1.14 -12.45 1.96
N SER A 145 -1.19 -13.69 2.45
CA SER A 145 -1.20 -14.90 1.61
C SER A 145 -2.42 -15.00 0.69
N SER A 146 -3.58 -14.45 1.10
CA SER A 146 -4.86 -14.57 0.39
C SER A 146 -5.33 -13.29 -0.30
N VAL A 147 -4.72 -12.14 -0.01
CA VAL A 147 -5.11 -10.83 -0.55
C VAL A 147 -5.06 -10.77 -2.08
N SER A 148 -6.02 -10.08 -2.70
CA SER A 148 -6.05 -9.78 -4.13
C SER A 148 -5.20 -8.54 -4.48
N ALA A 149 -4.83 -8.38 -5.75
CA ALA A 149 -3.99 -7.25 -6.16
C ALA A 149 -4.52 -5.86 -5.75
N PRO A 150 -5.80 -5.52 -5.96
CA PRO A 150 -6.35 -4.21 -5.57
C PRO A 150 -6.36 -3.92 -4.06
N LEU A 151 -6.23 -4.95 -3.24
CA LEU A 151 -6.28 -4.86 -1.77
C LEU A 151 -4.89 -4.94 -1.12
N ALA A 152 -3.86 -5.32 -1.88
CA ALA A 152 -2.51 -5.52 -1.36
C ALA A 152 -1.75 -4.21 -1.14
N ILE A 153 -1.88 -3.25 -2.05
CA ILE A 153 -1.20 -1.95 -1.91
C ILE A 153 -1.67 -1.23 -0.64
N PRO A 154 -2.98 -1.12 -0.36
CA PRO A 154 -3.45 -0.34 0.78
C PRO A 154 -3.13 -1.01 2.13
N LEU A 155 -2.84 -2.31 2.13
CA LEU A 155 -2.33 -3.02 3.30
C LEU A 155 -0.95 -2.50 3.75
N VAL A 156 -0.11 -2.04 2.82
CA VAL A 156 1.25 -1.54 3.12
C VAL A 156 1.39 -0.03 3.00
N TYR A 157 0.69 0.58 2.04
CA TYR A 157 0.70 2.00 1.75
C TYR A 157 -0.76 2.49 1.78
N PRO A 158 -1.30 2.74 2.99
CA PRO A 158 -2.68 3.17 3.17
C PRO A 158 -2.97 4.51 2.49
N ARG A 159 -4.25 4.83 2.30
CA ARG A 159 -4.66 6.15 1.81
C ARG A 159 -4.89 7.08 2.98
N MET A 160 -4.23 8.24 3.00
CA MET A 160 -4.49 9.33 3.94
C MET A 160 -5.24 10.44 3.23
N ILE A 161 -6.28 10.98 3.86
CA ILE A 161 -7.15 12.02 3.31
C ILE A 161 -7.35 13.09 4.39
N GLY A 162 -7.14 14.36 4.06
CA GLY A 162 -7.54 15.47 4.93
C GLY A 162 -9.06 15.57 4.94
N ILE A 163 -9.68 15.47 6.12
CA ILE A 163 -11.15 15.55 6.24
C ILE A 163 -11.64 16.86 6.88
N HIS A 164 -10.72 17.75 7.23
CA HIS A 164 -11.01 19.01 7.89
C HIS A 164 -11.49 20.13 6.95
N ASP A 165 -11.30 19.96 5.64
CA ASP A 165 -11.57 20.93 4.59
C ASP A 165 -12.38 20.34 3.41
N LEU A 166 -13.07 19.20 3.61
CA LEU A 166 -13.79 18.49 2.53
C LEU A 166 -14.87 19.34 1.86
N ASP A 167 -15.43 20.31 2.59
CA ASP A 167 -16.43 21.23 2.06
C ASP A 167 -15.84 22.20 1.03
N LEU A 168 -14.58 22.61 1.22
CA LEU A 168 -13.83 23.53 0.36
C LEU A 168 -13.19 22.86 -0.86
N GLN A 169 -13.01 21.54 -0.84
CA GLN A 169 -12.47 20.81 -1.97
C GLN A 169 -13.51 20.71 -3.09
N GLU A 170 -13.36 21.54 -4.13
CA GLU A 170 -14.08 21.42 -5.39
C GLU A 170 -13.56 20.18 -6.13
N GLY A 171 -14.36 19.11 -6.15
CA GLY A 171 -13.98 17.85 -6.76
C GLY A 171 -13.98 17.89 -8.30
N ASP A 172 -13.11 17.09 -8.91
CA ASP A 172 -13.07 16.78 -10.35
C ASP A 172 -14.21 15.82 -10.81
N GLY A 173 -15.21 15.61 -9.95
CA GLY A 173 -16.25 14.58 -10.10
C GLY A 173 -15.95 13.28 -9.34
N SER A 174 -14.75 13.10 -8.78
CA SER A 174 -14.44 11.99 -7.86
C SER A 174 -15.04 12.21 -6.48
N LEU A 175 -15.66 11.16 -5.94
CA LEU A 175 -16.17 11.13 -4.55
C LEU A 175 -15.04 11.08 -3.52
N ILE A 176 -13.91 10.43 -3.85
CA ILE A 176 -12.74 10.37 -2.96
C ILE A 176 -11.81 11.54 -3.32
N PRO A 177 -11.48 12.42 -2.36
CA PRO A 177 -10.57 13.52 -2.60
C PRO A 177 -9.12 13.05 -2.81
N GLN A 178 -8.25 13.98 -3.20
CA GLN A 178 -6.83 13.69 -3.39
C GLN A 178 -6.21 13.15 -2.08
N THR A 179 -5.48 12.03 -2.20
CA THR A 179 -4.78 11.43 -1.08
C THR A 179 -3.50 12.19 -0.77
N LEU A 180 -3.20 12.35 0.52
CA LEU A 180 -1.99 12.96 1.03
C LEU A 180 -0.85 11.92 1.11
N PRO A 181 0.41 12.32 0.90
CA PRO A 181 1.58 11.45 1.14
C PRO A 181 1.67 11.02 2.60
N LEU A 182 2.28 9.86 2.86
CA LEU A 182 2.33 9.26 4.19
C LEU A 182 3.55 9.76 4.98
N ALA A 183 3.61 11.07 5.19
CA ALA A 183 4.66 11.77 5.95
C ALA A 183 4.05 12.75 6.96
N SER A 184 4.73 12.94 8.09
CA SER A 184 4.28 13.82 9.20
C SER A 184 4.23 15.29 8.83
N GLU A 185 4.96 15.72 7.80
CA GLU A 185 4.90 17.08 7.29
C GLU A 185 3.50 17.46 6.74
N TYR A 186 2.68 16.48 6.36
CA TYR A 186 1.30 16.68 5.90
C TYR A 186 0.27 16.57 7.03
N VAL A 187 0.71 16.33 8.27
CA VAL A 187 -0.16 16.19 9.45
C VAL A 187 0.04 17.38 10.37
N SER A 188 -0.94 18.28 10.38
CA SER A 188 -0.95 19.47 11.22
C SER A 188 -1.73 19.25 12.52
N ASP A 189 -1.50 20.11 13.50
CA ASP A 189 -2.16 20.02 14.81
C ASP A 189 -3.59 20.56 14.80
N ASP A 190 -3.96 21.37 13.81
CA ASP A 190 -5.30 21.88 13.56
C ASP A 190 -6.11 21.02 12.57
N GLY A 191 -5.49 19.98 12.01
CA GLY A 191 -6.10 19.11 11.01
C GLY A 191 -6.79 17.86 11.58
N ILE A 192 -7.71 17.33 10.78
CA ILE A 192 -8.32 16.01 10.97
C ILE A 192 -8.04 15.18 9.72
N TYR A 193 -7.62 13.93 9.91
CA TYR A 193 -7.17 13.05 8.84
C TYR A 193 -7.81 11.67 8.93
N LEU A 194 -8.23 11.14 7.79
CA LEU A 194 -8.69 9.77 7.64
C LEU A 194 -7.59 8.94 6.99
N LEU A 195 -7.21 7.82 7.60
CA LEU A 195 -6.25 6.86 7.07
C LEU A 195 -6.89 5.48 6.98
N GLU A 196 -6.91 4.87 5.80
CA GLU A 196 -7.49 3.54 5.60
C GLU A 196 -6.52 2.58 4.92
N ASN A 197 -6.46 1.34 5.43
CA ASN A 197 -5.57 0.28 4.95
C ASN A 197 -6.32 -0.91 4.32
N GLY A 198 -7.59 -0.70 3.96
CA GLY A 198 -8.49 -1.74 3.49
C GLY A 198 -9.16 -2.61 4.58
N GLN A 199 -8.74 -2.50 5.84
CA GLN A 199 -9.36 -3.20 6.98
C GLN A 199 -9.77 -2.27 8.11
N ASP A 200 -8.86 -1.40 8.54
CA ASP A 200 -9.08 -0.35 9.52
C ASP A 200 -9.24 0.99 8.80
N CYS A 201 -10.02 1.88 9.42
CA CYS A 201 -10.15 3.27 9.05
C CYS A 201 -9.87 4.09 10.31
N LEU A 202 -8.67 4.64 10.39
CA LEU A 202 -8.21 5.47 11.49
C LEU A 202 -8.59 6.91 11.20
N ILE A 203 -9.15 7.61 12.19
CA ILE A 203 -9.41 9.04 12.09
C ILE A 203 -8.56 9.72 13.15
N TYR A 204 -7.54 10.43 12.70
CA TYR A 204 -6.65 11.19 13.56
C TYR A 204 -7.15 12.62 13.73
N VAL A 205 -7.24 13.06 14.98
CA VAL A 205 -7.66 14.41 15.36
C VAL A 205 -6.46 15.10 16.00
N GLY A 206 -6.03 16.22 15.41
CA GLY A 206 -4.98 17.07 15.95
C GLY A 206 -5.35 17.71 17.29
N SER A 207 -4.35 18.22 18.02
CA SER A 207 -4.55 18.80 19.35
C SER A 207 -5.21 20.18 19.37
N SER A 208 -5.19 20.89 18.25
CA SER A 208 -5.62 22.28 18.09
C SER A 208 -6.77 22.42 17.09
N VAL A 209 -7.51 21.33 16.86
CA VAL A 209 -8.65 21.29 15.95
C VAL A 209 -9.79 22.17 16.46
N ASP A 210 -10.43 22.91 15.55
CA ASP A 210 -11.59 23.75 15.86
C ASP A 210 -12.76 22.92 16.43
N SER A 211 -13.32 23.37 17.55
CA SER A 211 -14.44 22.70 18.23
C SER A 211 -15.70 22.65 17.38
N ASN A 212 -15.92 23.65 16.51
CA ASN A 212 -17.06 23.62 15.60
C ASN A 212 -16.89 22.54 14.50
N LEU A 213 -15.69 22.36 13.97
CA LEU A 213 -15.39 21.25 13.05
C LEU A 213 -15.61 19.88 13.71
N MET A 214 -15.15 19.71 14.95
CA MET A 214 -15.39 18.50 15.75
C MET A 214 -16.89 18.22 15.92
N HIS A 215 -17.66 19.23 16.30
CA HIS A 215 -19.11 19.10 16.47
C HIS A 215 -19.82 18.74 15.15
N GLN A 216 -19.39 19.31 14.02
CA GLN A 216 -19.97 19.00 12.71
C GLN A 216 -19.71 17.54 12.29
N LEU A 217 -18.51 17.01 12.53
CA LEU A 217 -18.12 15.67 12.10
C LEU A 217 -18.57 14.57 13.06
N PHE A 218 -18.49 14.81 14.37
CA PHE A 218 -18.65 13.79 15.41
C PHE A 218 -19.82 14.05 16.37
N GLY A 219 -20.47 15.21 16.30
CA GLY A 219 -21.58 15.57 17.18
C GLY A 219 -21.16 15.95 18.61
N SER A 220 -19.86 16.06 18.88
CA SER A 220 -19.29 16.54 20.14
C SER A 220 -18.13 17.50 19.86
N SER A 221 -17.94 18.47 20.76
CA SER A 221 -16.86 19.46 20.71
C SER A 221 -15.53 18.94 21.28
N LEU A 222 -15.56 17.83 22.04
CA LEU A 222 -14.40 17.26 22.71
C LEU A 222 -14.24 15.79 22.32
N LEU A 223 -13.03 15.41 21.90
CA LEU A 223 -12.74 14.03 21.50
C LEU A 223 -12.96 13.02 22.63
N ASP A 224 -12.73 13.43 23.88
CA ASP A 224 -12.85 12.57 25.07
C ASP A 224 -14.31 12.24 25.44
N GLU A 225 -15.29 12.98 24.89
CA GLU A 225 -16.71 12.66 25.07
C GLU A 225 -17.18 11.56 24.10
N ILE A 226 -16.39 11.26 23.06
CA ILE A 226 -16.77 10.27 22.06
C ILE A 226 -16.49 8.86 22.60
N PRO A 227 -17.48 7.94 22.56
CA PRO A 227 -17.28 6.58 23.04
C PRO A 227 -16.12 5.86 22.34
N ALA A 228 -15.39 5.05 23.10
CA ALA A 228 -14.30 4.23 22.58
C ALA A 228 -14.75 3.31 21.42
N GLN A 229 -16.00 2.82 21.48
CA GLN A 229 -16.63 2.15 20.34
C GLN A 229 -17.22 3.18 19.39
N PHE A 230 -16.35 3.73 18.55
CA PHE A 230 -16.75 4.75 17.59
C PHE A 230 -17.56 4.15 16.43
N VAL A 231 -18.75 4.68 16.21
CA VAL A 231 -19.59 4.41 15.05
C VAL A 231 -19.79 5.72 14.31
N LEU A 232 -19.39 5.77 13.04
CA LEU A 232 -19.60 6.95 12.22
C LEU A 232 -21.09 7.19 12.03
N GLN A 233 -21.56 8.33 12.54
CA GLN A 233 -22.92 8.82 12.32
C GLN A 233 -22.94 9.83 11.17
N GLN A 234 -24.11 10.02 10.59
CA GLN A 234 -24.35 11.05 9.60
C GLN A 234 -25.19 12.18 10.21
N PHE A 235 -24.58 13.34 10.40
CA PHE A 235 -25.23 14.53 10.92
C PHE A 235 -25.83 15.37 9.78
N ASN A 236 -26.79 16.24 10.10
CA ASN A 236 -27.42 17.09 9.10
C ASN A 236 -26.59 18.34 8.77
N ASN A 237 -25.40 18.14 8.22
CA ASN A 237 -24.52 19.19 7.70
C ASN A 237 -23.75 18.67 6.46
N PRO A 238 -23.25 19.54 5.56
CA PRO A 238 -22.62 19.11 4.31
C PRO A 238 -21.33 18.32 4.55
N LEU A 239 -20.53 18.70 5.56
CA LEU A 239 -19.24 18.09 5.84
C LEU A 239 -19.39 16.62 6.30
N SER A 240 -20.29 16.35 7.25
CA SER A 240 -20.59 15.00 7.73
C SER A 240 -21.18 14.11 6.63
N LYS A 241 -22.03 14.67 5.76
CA LYS A 241 -22.56 13.95 4.58
C LYS A 241 -21.43 13.56 3.62
N LYS A 242 -20.56 14.51 3.25
CA LYS A 242 -19.38 14.25 2.41
C LYS A 242 -18.47 13.17 3.02
N LEU A 243 -18.18 13.22 4.32
CA LEU A 243 -17.38 12.20 4.99
C LEU A 243 -18.03 10.80 4.89
N ASN A 244 -19.34 10.71 5.10
CA ASN A 244 -20.07 9.44 4.99
C ASN A 244 -20.04 8.90 3.55
N ASP A 245 -20.21 9.76 2.55
CA ASP A 245 -20.13 9.39 1.13
C ASP A 245 -18.74 8.86 0.77
N ILE A 246 -17.67 9.52 1.22
CA ILE A 246 -16.28 9.07 1.05
C ILE A 246 -16.08 7.69 1.68
N VAL A 247 -16.49 7.51 2.95
CA VAL A 247 -16.32 6.25 3.66
C VAL A 247 -17.10 5.12 2.99
N ASN A 248 -18.31 5.39 2.51
CA ASN A 248 -19.13 4.41 1.80
C ASN A 248 -18.53 4.04 0.43
N GLU A 249 -17.94 5.02 -0.28
CA GLU A 249 -17.22 4.75 -1.52
C GLU A 249 -15.98 3.88 -1.28
N ILE A 250 -15.21 4.16 -0.21
CA ILE A 250 -14.09 3.30 0.19
C ILE A 250 -14.59 1.89 0.50
N ARG A 251 -15.66 1.73 1.30
CA ARG A 251 -16.25 0.41 1.61
C ARG A 251 -16.66 -0.35 0.36
N ARG A 252 -17.23 0.34 -0.64
CA ARG A 252 -17.57 -0.24 -1.94
C ARG A 252 -16.33 -0.78 -2.66
N GLN A 253 -15.25 0.00 -2.70
CA GLN A 253 -13.97 -0.42 -3.30
C GLN A 253 -13.33 -1.60 -2.58
N ARG A 254 -13.50 -1.69 -1.25
CA ARG A 254 -12.94 -2.77 -0.42
C ARG A 254 -13.81 -4.02 -0.34
N CYS A 255 -15.08 -3.92 -0.70
CA CYS A 255 -16.08 -4.98 -0.47
C CYS A 255 -16.13 -5.45 1.00
N SER A 256 -15.82 -4.56 1.95
CA SER A 256 -15.80 -4.84 3.38
C SER A 256 -16.14 -3.59 4.19
N TYR A 257 -16.71 -3.79 5.38
CA TYR A 257 -16.73 -2.73 6.38
C TYR A 257 -15.34 -2.53 6.97
N LEU A 258 -15.01 -1.27 7.24
CA LEU A 258 -13.77 -0.87 7.87
C LEU A 258 -13.98 -0.72 9.38
N ARG A 259 -13.00 -1.19 10.17
CA ARG A 259 -12.97 -0.96 11.62
C ARG A 259 -12.58 0.48 11.88
N LEU A 260 -13.55 1.30 12.27
CA LEU A 260 -13.33 2.71 12.57
C LEU A 260 -12.68 2.87 13.95
N LYS A 261 -11.64 3.70 14.04
CA LYS A 261 -10.96 4.03 15.31
C LYS A 261 -10.61 5.51 15.33
N LEU A 262 -10.90 6.17 16.45
CA LEU A 262 -10.45 7.54 16.70
C LEU A 262 -9.05 7.51 17.30
N CYS A 263 -8.18 8.35 16.75
CA CYS A 263 -6.77 8.47 17.11
C CYS A 263 -6.52 9.88 17.64
N LYS A 264 -5.92 9.96 18.84
CA LYS A 264 -5.60 11.21 19.54
C LYS A 264 -4.09 11.37 19.68
N LYS A 265 -3.59 12.58 19.45
CA LYS A 265 -2.18 12.92 19.70
C LYS A 265 -1.84 12.70 21.19
N GLY A 266 -0.69 12.08 21.45
CA GLY A 266 -0.20 11.79 22.80
C GLY A 266 -0.61 10.42 23.36
N ASP A 267 -1.66 9.81 22.80
CA ASP A 267 -2.15 8.49 23.23
C ASP A 267 -1.62 7.36 22.33
N PRO A 268 -1.71 6.08 22.78
CA PRO A 268 -1.29 4.93 21.98
C PRO A 268 -1.97 4.84 20.60
N SER A 269 -3.21 5.32 20.46
CA SER A 269 -3.93 5.34 19.18
C SER A 269 -3.33 6.34 18.19
N GLY A 270 -2.87 7.50 18.66
CA GLY A 270 -2.12 8.46 17.85
C GLY A 270 -0.77 7.91 17.41
N MET A 271 -0.02 7.29 18.32
CA MET A 271 1.24 6.61 17.95
C MET A 271 1.02 5.51 16.91
N PHE A 272 -0.08 4.77 17.02
CA PHE A 272 -0.46 3.76 16.03
C PHE A 272 -0.76 4.38 14.65
N PHE A 273 -1.49 5.50 14.59
CA PHE A 273 -1.70 6.25 13.35
C PHE A 273 -0.37 6.70 12.74
N LEU A 274 0.50 7.33 13.54
CA LEU A 274 1.81 7.82 13.09
C LEU A 274 2.72 6.69 12.59
N SER A 275 2.54 5.46 13.07
CA SER A 275 3.28 4.30 12.58
C SER A 275 2.98 3.94 11.11
N TYR A 276 1.88 4.42 10.54
CA TYR A 276 1.54 4.29 9.12
C TYR A 276 2.14 5.39 8.23
N LEU A 277 2.82 6.39 8.79
CA LEU A 277 3.53 7.41 8.03
C LEU A 277 4.87 6.84 7.51
N VAL A 278 4.76 5.92 6.55
CA VAL A 278 5.86 5.08 6.08
C VAL A 278 6.97 5.84 5.34
N GLU A 279 6.77 7.09 4.98
CA GLU A 279 7.81 7.91 4.34
C GLU A 279 8.77 8.51 5.36
N ASP A 280 8.33 8.65 6.62
CA ASP A 280 9.12 9.22 7.70
C ASP A 280 10.17 8.26 8.25
N LYS A 281 11.15 8.83 8.96
CA LYS A 281 12.13 8.05 9.71
C LYS A 281 11.48 7.37 10.91
N VAL A 282 11.72 6.07 11.08
CA VAL A 282 11.17 5.32 12.22
C VAL A 282 12.08 5.54 13.45
N PRO A 283 11.52 5.90 14.63
CA PRO A 283 12.31 6.13 15.84
C PRO A 283 13.15 4.92 16.28
N THR A 284 12.65 3.70 16.03
CA THR A 284 13.28 2.44 16.41
C THR A 284 14.38 1.97 15.46
N GLY A 285 14.73 2.78 14.45
CA GLY A 285 15.74 2.45 13.45
C GLY A 285 15.09 2.03 12.13
N GLY A 286 15.15 2.94 11.17
CA GLY A 286 14.67 2.74 9.80
C GLY A 286 14.99 3.98 8.97
N LEU A 287 15.10 3.81 7.65
CA LEU A 287 15.37 4.91 6.73
C LEU A 287 14.06 5.68 6.47
N SER A 288 14.13 6.99 6.24
CA SER A 288 13.07 7.71 5.53
C SER A 288 13.01 7.25 4.06
N TYR A 289 11.94 7.62 3.33
CA TYR A 289 11.85 7.30 1.92
C TYR A 289 13.02 7.88 1.11
N VAL A 290 13.41 9.13 1.39
CA VAL A 290 14.56 9.78 0.75
C VAL A 290 15.88 9.07 1.09
N GLU A 291 16.11 8.74 2.36
CA GLU A 291 17.29 7.98 2.79
C GLU A 291 17.33 6.58 2.13
N PHE A 292 16.17 5.95 1.93
CA PHE A 292 16.04 4.66 1.26
C PHE A 292 16.38 4.74 -0.24
N LEU A 293 15.93 5.78 -0.95
CA LEU A 293 16.33 6.00 -2.35
C LEU A 293 17.86 6.16 -2.49
N VAL A 294 18.49 6.91 -1.58
CA VAL A 294 19.96 7.04 -1.52
C VAL A 294 20.62 5.69 -1.25
N HIS A 295 20.07 4.90 -0.33
CA HIS A 295 20.57 3.57 -0.03
C HIS A 295 20.50 2.61 -1.24
N ILE A 296 19.36 2.55 -1.92
CA ILE A 296 19.18 1.78 -3.15
C ILE A 296 20.16 2.24 -4.23
N HIS A 297 20.29 3.56 -4.44
CA HIS A 297 21.21 4.10 -5.43
C HIS A 297 22.66 3.70 -5.13
N ARG A 298 23.12 3.78 -3.87
CA ARG A 298 24.46 3.33 -3.47
C ARG A 298 24.68 1.84 -3.76
N GLN A 299 23.71 0.98 -3.44
CA GLN A 299 23.81 -0.45 -3.75
C GLN A 299 23.91 -0.71 -5.25
N ILE A 300 23.13 0.01 -6.07
CA ILE A 300 23.19 -0.08 -7.53
C ILE A 300 24.58 0.30 -8.04
N GLN A 301 25.16 1.40 -7.55
CA GLN A 301 26.52 1.82 -7.94
C GLN A 301 27.57 0.76 -7.59
N MET A 302 27.53 0.21 -6.37
CA MET A 302 28.44 -0.84 -5.94
C MET A 302 28.36 -2.08 -6.85
N LYS A 303 27.15 -2.51 -7.22
CA LYS A 303 26.91 -3.65 -8.13
C LYS A 303 27.17 -3.35 -9.62
N MET A 304 27.35 -2.09 -9.99
CA MET A 304 27.81 -1.71 -11.34
C MET A 304 29.33 -1.65 -11.42
N SER A 305 30.01 -1.32 -10.31
CA SER A 305 31.48 -1.31 -10.24
C SER A 305 32.10 -2.69 -10.01
N SER A 306 31.33 -3.66 -9.52
CA SER A 306 31.71 -5.07 -9.38
C SER A 306 31.47 -5.86 -10.65
#